data_AF-A0A523HMH1-F1
#
_entry.id   AF-A0A523HMH1-F1
#
_cell.length_a   1.000
_cell.length_b   1.000
_cell.length_c   1.000
_cell.angle_alpha   90.00
_cell.angle_beta   90.00
_cell.angle_gamma   90.00
#
_symmetry.space_group_name_H-M   'P 1'
#
loop_
_entity.id
_entity.type
_entity.pdbx_description
1 polymer ?
#
loop_
_entity_poly.entity_id
_entity_poly.type
_entity_poly.pdbx_seq_one_letter_code
_entity_poly.pdbx_strand_id
1 'polypeptide(L)'
;MEYTFKQLKSKTVAQLKEIASGIEHEAVQGYTQLTKEPLLKAICTALNIDMHEHHDVVGVDKSNMKKQIKELKKERDKFLEAHDSRQLKAVRGEIKKLKNKLRRAIV
;
A
#
# COMPACT_ATOMS: atom_id res chain seq x y z
N MET A 1 -17.01 0.25 -20.51
CA MET A 1 -16.12 1.39 -20.16
C MET A 1 -15.25 0.93 -19.01
N GLU A 2 -13.93 0.88 -19.17
CA GLU A 2 -13.02 0.51 -18.08
C GLU A 2 -12.84 1.72 -17.15
N TYR A 3 -13.61 1.76 -16.06
CA TYR A 3 -13.37 2.74 -15.01
C TYR A 3 -12.14 2.32 -14.21
N THR A 4 -11.26 3.28 -13.89
CA THR A 4 -10.17 3.03 -12.93
C THR A 4 -10.60 3.44 -11.52
N PHE A 5 -10.01 2.82 -10.49
CA PHE A 5 -10.29 3.17 -9.09
C PHE A 5 -10.10 4.68 -8.81
N LYS A 6 -9.04 5.29 -9.37
CA LYS A 6 -8.77 6.72 -9.23
C LYS A 6 -9.89 7.59 -9.81
N GLN A 7 -10.41 7.21 -10.97
CA GLN A 7 -11.55 7.92 -11.58
C GLN A 7 -12.80 7.80 -10.72
N LEU A 8 -13.12 6.61 -10.20
CA LEU A 8 -14.27 6.41 -9.31
C LEU A 8 -14.12 7.19 -8.00
N LYS A 9 -12.94 7.20 -7.38
CA LYS A 9 -12.65 7.93 -6.13
C LYS A 9 -12.84 9.45 -6.28
N SER A 10 -12.51 9.98 -7.46
CA SER A 10 -12.64 11.41 -7.78
C SER A 10 -14.07 11.87 -8.01
N LYS A 11 -14.99 10.97 -8.38
CA LYS A 11 -16.40 11.29 -8.65
C LYS A 11 -17.19 11.63 -7.39
N THR A 12 -18.30 12.34 -7.56
CA THR A 12 -19.26 12.63 -6.49
C THR A 12 -20.15 11.43 -6.21
N VAL A 13 -20.81 11.41 -5.05
CA VAL A 13 -21.77 10.34 -4.70
C VAL A 13 -22.88 10.22 -5.74
N ALA A 14 -23.39 11.36 -6.26
CA ALA A 14 -24.43 11.37 -7.29
C ALA A 14 -23.96 10.65 -8.56
N GLN A 15 -22.75 10.97 -9.05
CA GLN A 15 -22.16 10.33 -10.22
C GLN A 15 -21.88 8.84 -10.00
N LEU A 16 -21.49 8.45 -8.79
CA LEU A 16 -21.32 7.03 -8.45
C LEU A 16 -22.66 6.28 -8.46
N LYS A 17 -23.76 6.92 -8.03
CA LYS A 17 -25.11 6.33 -8.09
C LYS A 17 -25.61 6.16 -9.52
N GLU A 18 -25.31 7.12 -10.40
CA GLU A 18 -25.60 6.98 -11.84
C GLU A 18 -24.85 5.79 -12.45
N ILE A 19 -23.56 5.65 -12.13
CA ILE A 19 -22.76 4.50 -12.61
C ILE A 19 -23.31 3.19 -12.04
N ALA A 20 -23.64 3.15 -10.75
CA ALA A 20 -24.22 1.96 -10.11
C ALA A 20 -25.58 1.57 -10.70
N SER A 21 -26.40 2.54 -11.13
CA SER A 21 -27.71 2.26 -11.74
C SER A 21 -27.63 1.52 -13.09
N GLY A 22 -26.50 1.65 -13.79
CA GLY A 22 -26.23 0.95 -15.05
C GLY A 22 -25.47 -0.37 -14.88
N ILE A 23 -25.21 -0.81 -13.64
CA ILE A 23 -24.48 -2.05 -13.35
C ILE A 23 -25.44 -3.05 -12.72
N GLU A 24 -25.71 -4.15 -13.41
CA GLU A 24 -26.50 -5.26 -12.87
C GLU A 24 -25.59 -6.23 -12.12
N HIS A 25 -25.26 -5.91 -10.87
CA HIS A 25 -24.48 -6.78 -9.99
C HIS A 25 -25.04 -6.78 -8.56
N GLU A 26 -25.01 -7.93 -7.90
CA GLU A 26 -25.49 -8.10 -6.52
C GLU A 26 -24.85 -7.12 -5.52
N ALA A 27 -23.57 -6.76 -5.72
CA ALA A 27 -22.82 -5.85 -4.86
C ALA A 27 -23.35 -4.41 -4.88
N VAL A 28 -23.97 -3.96 -5.98
CA VAL A 28 -24.54 -2.60 -6.10
C VAL A 28 -26.04 -2.56 -5.78
N GLN A 29 -26.65 -3.67 -5.36
CA GLN A 29 -28.02 -3.65 -4.87
C GLN A 29 -28.13 -2.74 -3.62
N GLY A 30 -29.09 -1.82 -3.65
CA GLY A 30 -29.24 -0.81 -2.58
C GLY A 30 -28.33 0.41 -2.71
N TYR A 31 -27.71 0.66 -3.88
CA TYR A 31 -26.84 1.81 -4.14
C TYR A 31 -27.44 3.19 -3.78
N THR A 32 -28.77 3.30 -3.73
CA THR A 32 -29.49 4.52 -3.33
C THR A 32 -29.24 4.92 -1.88
N GLN A 33 -29.04 3.96 -0.98
CA GLN A 33 -28.80 4.17 0.46
C GLN A 33 -27.31 4.22 0.83
N LEU A 34 -26.42 3.78 -0.07
CA LEU A 34 -24.99 3.74 0.21
C LEU A 34 -24.36 5.15 0.24
N THR A 35 -23.48 5.37 1.22
CA THR A 35 -22.59 6.53 1.29
C THR A 35 -21.40 6.36 0.33
N LYS A 36 -20.57 7.40 0.16
CA LYS A 36 -19.50 7.43 -0.86
C LYS A 36 -18.58 6.21 -0.80
N GLU A 37 -18.11 5.86 0.39
CA GLU A 37 -17.13 4.79 0.57
C GLU A 37 -17.72 3.40 0.26
N PRO A 38 -18.84 2.94 0.88
CA PRO A 38 -19.48 1.67 0.51
C PRO A 38 -19.86 1.57 -0.96
N LEU A 39 -20.37 2.67 -1.54
CA LEU A 39 -20.78 2.70 -2.94
C LEU A 39 -19.58 2.51 -3.89
N LEU A 40 -18.44 3.14 -3.57
CA LEU A 40 -17.20 2.92 -4.29
C LEU A 40 -16.77 1.45 -4.23
N LYS A 41 -16.84 0.82 -3.06
CA LYS A 41 -16.48 -0.61 -2.90
C LYS A 41 -17.37 -1.50 -3.76
N ALA A 42 -18.67 -1.30 -3.67
CA ALA A 42 -19.66 -2.04 -4.44
C ALA A 42 -19.40 -1.96 -5.96
N ILE A 43 -19.15 -0.76 -6.47
CA ILE A 43 -18.85 -0.54 -7.89
C ILE A 43 -17.51 -1.18 -8.27
N CYS A 44 -16.48 -1.06 -7.43
CA CYS A 44 -15.19 -1.68 -7.70
C CYS A 44 -15.28 -3.21 -7.72
N THR A 45 -16.01 -3.82 -6.78
CA THR A 45 -16.28 -5.26 -6.77
C THR A 45 -17.05 -5.68 -8.02
N ALA A 46 -18.09 -4.93 -8.40
CA ALA A 46 -18.92 -5.25 -9.56
C ALA A 46 -18.19 -5.15 -10.90
N LEU A 47 -17.23 -4.22 -11.01
CA LEU A 47 -16.40 -4.03 -12.19
C LEU A 47 -15.08 -4.80 -12.12
N ASN A 48 -14.87 -5.59 -11.06
CA ASN A 48 -13.63 -6.32 -10.76
C ASN A 48 -12.38 -5.41 -10.79
N ILE A 49 -12.51 -4.18 -10.29
CA ILE A 49 -11.45 -3.19 -10.15
C ILE A 49 -10.82 -3.36 -8.78
N ASP A 50 -9.51 -3.54 -8.73
CA ASP A 50 -8.77 -3.59 -7.48
C ASP A 50 -8.87 -2.24 -6.75
N MET A 51 -9.47 -2.25 -5.56
CA MET A 51 -9.64 -1.06 -4.72
C MET A 51 -8.34 -0.61 -4.07
N HIS A 52 -7.33 -1.47 -4.04
CA HIS A 52 -6.07 -1.12 -3.44
C HIS A 52 -5.31 -0.18 -4.37
N GLU A 53 -5.03 1.03 -3.88
CA GLU A 53 -3.92 1.83 -4.41
C GLU A 53 -2.67 0.97 -4.22
N HIS A 54 -2.31 0.22 -5.26
CA HIS A 54 -0.96 -0.30 -5.40
C HIS A 54 -0.08 0.93 -5.48
N HIS A 55 0.58 1.27 -4.39
CA HIS A 55 1.73 2.16 -4.44
C HIS A 55 2.77 1.45 -5.31
N ASP A 56 2.69 1.69 -6.62
CA ASP A 56 3.73 1.34 -7.56
C ASP A 56 4.96 2.09 -7.10
N VAL A 57 5.87 1.36 -6.46
CA VAL A 57 7.11 1.94 -5.93
C VAL A 57 8.03 2.14 -7.11
N VAL A 58 7.80 3.23 -7.82
CA VAL A 58 8.65 3.70 -8.89
C VAL A 58 9.89 4.32 -8.26
N GLY A 59 11.07 3.71 -8.49
CA GLY A 59 12.36 4.35 -8.22
C GLY A 59 13.12 3.94 -6.95
N VAL A 60 12.70 2.91 -6.22
CA VAL A 60 13.47 2.36 -5.09
C VAL A 60 13.70 0.86 -5.25
N ASP A 61 14.97 0.46 -5.37
CA ASP A 61 15.42 -0.94 -5.36
C ASP A 61 15.19 -1.58 -3.98
N LYS A 62 13.95 -1.97 -3.71
CA LYS A 62 13.56 -2.66 -2.47
C LYS A 62 14.37 -3.92 -2.24
N SER A 63 14.74 -4.61 -3.33
CA SER A 63 15.56 -5.83 -3.30
C SER A 63 16.93 -5.57 -2.70
N ASN A 64 17.63 -4.54 -3.19
CA ASN A 64 18.96 -4.14 -2.72
C ASN A 64 18.92 -3.67 -1.27
N MET A 65 17.93 -2.84 -0.89
CA MET A 65 17.77 -2.41 0.50
C MET A 65 17.47 -3.59 1.46
N LYS A 66 16.66 -4.57 1.03
CA LYS A 66 16.40 -5.78 1.83
C LYS A 66 17.65 -6.64 1.99
N LYS A 67 18.49 -6.74 0.94
CA LYS A 67 19.80 -7.43 1.01
C LYS A 67 20.73 -6.76 2.03
N GLN A 68 20.90 -5.44 1.94
CA GLN A 68 21.71 -4.66 2.89
C GLN A 68 21.20 -4.81 4.34
N ILE A 69 19.88 -4.76 4.57
CA ILE A 69 19.32 -5.00 5.91
C ILE A 69 19.66 -6.41 6.41
N LYS A 70 19.69 -7.42 5.54
CA LYS A 70 20.03 -8.80 5.91
C LYS A 70 21.51 -8.92 6.30
N GLU A 71 22.40 -8.24 5.59
CA GLU A 71 23.84 -8.19 5.89
C GLU A 71 24.11 -7.48 7.22
N LEU A 72 23.56 -6.28 7.41
CA LEU A 72 23.68 -5.52 8.66
C LEU A 72 23.12 -6.29 9.87
N LYS A 73 22.10 -7.13 9.69
CA LYS A 73 21.61 -8.01 10.77
C LYS A 73 22.65 -9.05 11.19
N LYS A 74 23.37 -9.64 10.23
CA LYS A 74 24.45 -10.59 10.52
C LYS A 74 25.59 -9.91 11.27
N GLU A 75 25.96 -8.70 10.85
CA GLU A 75 27.00 -7.91 11.53
C GLU A 75 26.58 -7.51 12.95
N ARG A 76 25.33 -7.07 13.12
CA ARG A 76 24.76 -6.82 14.45
C ARG A 76 24.88 -8.04 15.35
N ASP A 77 24.63 -9.24 14.85
CA ASP A 77 24.69 -10.46 15.65
C ASP A 77 26.14 -10.77 16.06
N LYS A 78 27.11 -10.57 15.16
CA LYS A 78 28.55 -10.63 15.50
C LYS A 78 28.96 -9.62 16.58
N PHE A 79 28.51 -8.36 16.47
CA PHE A 79 28.82 -7.34 17.49
C PHE A 79 28.10 -7.57 18.81
N LEU A 80 26.96 -8.26 18.78
CA LEU A 80 26.24 -8.67 19.98
C LEU A 80 26.99 -9.77 20.72
N GLU A 81 27.56 -10.74 20.01
CA GLU A 81 28.45 -11.77 20.56
C GLU A 81 29.77 -11.18 21.08
N ALA A 82 30.36 -10.23 20.35
CA ALA A 82 31.59 -9.55 20.75
C ALA A 82 31.39 -8.51 21.87
N HIS A 83 30.15 -8.29 22.34
CA HIS A 83 29.79 -7.26 23.31
C HIS A 83 30.27 -5.83 22.97
N ASP A 84 30.49 -5.53 21.69
CA ASP A 84 30.85 -4.19 21.24
C ASP A 84 29.61 -3.29 21.15
N SER A 85 29.35 -2.60 22.27
CA SER A 85 28.20 -1.69 22.40
C SER A 85 28.24 -0.50 21.42
N ARG A 86 29.42 -0.03 21.00
CA ARG A 86 29.55 1.12 20.09
C ARG A 86 29.16 0.70 18.68
N GLN A 87 29.72 -0.40 18.19
CA GLN A 87 29.44 -0.91 16.85
C GLN A 87 28.00 -1.43 16.75
N LEU A 88 27.48 -2.06 17.81
CA LEU A 88 26.09 -2.49 17.87
C LEU A 88 25.10 -1.33 17.72
N LYS A 89 25.38 -0.18 18.34
CA LYS A 89 24.54 1.03 18.23
C LYS A 89 24.55 1.59 16.80
N ALA A 90 25.73 1.64 16.17
CA ALA A 90 25.88 2.13 14.80
C ALA A 90 25.06 1.29 13.81
N VAL A 91 25.24 -0.03 13.82
CA VAL A 91 24.55 -0.96 12.92
C VAL A 91 23.03 -0.94 13.13
N ARG A 92 22.55 -0.87 14.37
CA ARG A 92 21.11 -0.72 14.66
C ARG A 92 20.54 0.58 14.08
N GLY A 93 21.31 1.66 14.13
CA GLY A 93 20.94 2.95 13.52
C GLY A 93 20.78 2.85 12.01
N GLU A 94 21.72 2.19 11.33
CA GLU A 94 21.67 1.98 9.87
C GLU A 94 20.48 1.11 9.44
N ILE A 95 20.24 0.01 10.16
CA ILE A 95 19.05 -0.83 9.93
C ILE A 95 17.77 -0.01 10.06
N LYS A 96 17.66 0.85 11.08
CA LYS A 96 16.49 1.72 11.29
C LYS A 96 16.32 2.70 10.12
N LYS A 97 17.40 3.34 9.66
CA LYS A 97 17.38 4.27 8.52
C LYS A 97 16.89 3.59 7.24
N LEU A 98 17.44 2.42 6.90
CA LEU A 98 17.05 1.67 5.70
C LEU A 98 15.59 1.21 5.76
N LYS A 99 15.12 0.72 6.92
CA LYS A 99 13.70 0.35 7.10
C LYS A 99 12.76 1.55 6.93
N ASN A 100 13.14 2.72 7.46
CA ASN A 100 12.34 3.93 7.30
C ASN A 100 12.30 4.40 5.84
N LYS A 101 13.42 4.32 5.11
CA LYS A 101 13.48 4.61 3.67
C LYS A 101 12.56 3.69 2.88
N LEU A 102 12.57 2.38 3.20
CA LEU A 102 11.68 1.39 2.60
C LEU A 102 10.20 1.71 2.87
N ARG A 103 9.85 2.06 4.11
CA ARG A 103 8.47 2.42 4.47
C ARG A 103 8.01 3.67 3.74
N ARG A 104 8.84 4.72 3.68
CA ARG A 104 8.54 5.96 2.95
C ARG A 104 8.42 5.78 1.44
N ALA A 105 9.07 4.77 0.89
CA ALA A 105 8.97 4.45 -0.53
C ALA A 105 7.72 3.63 -0.87
N ILE A 106 7.05 3.04 0.12
CA ILE A 106 5.86 2.19 -0.03
C ILE A 106 4.57 2.95 0.31
N VAL A 107 4.64 3.93 1.21
CA VAL A 107 3.57 4.91 1.49
C VAL A 107 3.62 6.02 0.43
#